data_AF-A0A952V2P4-F1
#
_entry.id   AF-A0A952V2P4-F1
#
_cell.length_a   1.000
_cell.length_b   1.000
_cell.length_c   1.000
_cell.angle_alpha   90.00
_cell.angle_beta   90.00
_cell.angle_gamma   90.00
#
_symmetry.space_group_name_H-M   'P 1'
#
loop_
_entity.id
_entity.type
_entity.pdbx_description
1 polymer ?
#
loop_
_entity_poly.entity_id
_entity_poly.type
_entity_poly.pdbx_seq_one_letter_code
_entity_poly.pdbx_strand_id
1 'polypeptide(L)'
;MRRGAVVGALSFLLGACAANKPPPAAEPASPAMQAPPPMQAQPYAPRTSPQGYPQPGYAPPPPTTPSRQAGADFDKAQRELEVAAGDCTNACRALSSMDRAAGRICSLTSGSDEDAQRCNEAKARVYSARDKVKSTCGNCPDTSVERSAPVPSTK
;
A
#
# COMPACT_ATOMS: atom_id res chain seq x y z
N MET A 1 -0.18 0.43 -40.20
CA MET A 1 1.25 0.76 -40.38
C MET A 1 1.41 2.27 -40.48
N ARG A 2 1.86 2.95 -39.42
CA ARG A 2 2.40 4.32 -39.49
C ARG A 2 3.36 4.50 -38.32
N ARG A 3 4.65 4.41 -38.65
CA ARG A 3 5.80 4.70 -37.79
C ARG A 3 5.92 6.21 -37.67
N GLY A 4 6.01 6.73 -36.46
CA GLY A 4 6.36 8.12 -36.19
C GLY A 4 7.47 8.16 -35.15
N ALA A 5 8.70 8.25 -35.62
CA ALA A 5 9.88 8.49 -34.78
C ALA A 5 9.98 10.00 -34.54
N VAL A 6 10.08 10.41 -33.27
CA VAL A 6 10.60 11.73 -32.91
C VAL A 6 11.74 11.52 -31.93
N VAL A 7 12.94 11.68 -32.48
CA VAL A 7 14.20 11.82 -31.77
C VAL A 7 14.20 13.17 -31.09
N GLY A 8 14.07 13.18 -29.76
CA GLY A 8 14.15 14.38 -28.93
C GLY A 8 15.34 14.26 -27.99
N ALA A 9 16.53 14.59 -28.50
CA ALA A 9 17.71 14.79 -27.67
C ALA A 9 17.59 16.16 -26.97
N LEU A 10 17.34 16.15 -25.66
CA LEU A 10 17.57 17.31 -24.81
C LEU A 10 18.47 16.91 -23.64
N SER A 11 19.76 17.12 -23.85
CA SER A 11 20.76 17.25 -22.80
C SER A 11 20.48 18.52 -22.01
N PHE A 12 20.01 18.40 -20.78
CA PHE A 12 20.07 19.49 -19.80
C PHE A 12 20.69 19.01 -18.49
N LEU A 13 21.94 19.45 -18.34
CA LEU A 13 22.56 19.99 -17.12
C LEU A 13 22.67 19.09 -15.88
N LEU A 14 23.89 18.60 -15.73
CA LEU A 14 24.66 18.52 -14.49
C LEU A 14 24.11 19.42 -13.36
N GLY A 15 23.43 18.81 -12.40
CA GLY A 15 23.18 19.36 -11.07
C GLY A 15 23.93 18.54 -10.03
N ALA A 16 25.14 18.97 -9.70
CA ALA A 16 25.89 18.47 -8.56
C ALA A 16 25.21 18.95 -7.26
N CYS A 17 24.51 18.06 -6.55
CA CYS A 17 24.15 18.30 -5.16
C CYS A 17 25.16 17.58 -4.26
N ALA A 18 25.82 18.40 -3.44
CA ALA A 18 26.88 18.05 -2.53
C ALA A 18 26.47 16.97 -1.52
N ALA A 19 27.41 16.05 -1.28
CA ALA A 19 27.40 15.14 -0.15
C ALA A 19 27.48 15.95 1.16
N ASN A 20 26.32 16.21 1.77
CA ASN A 20 26.25 16.70 3.13
C ASN A 20 26.23 15.47 4.06
N LYS A 21 27.41 15.11 4.59
CA LYS A 21 27.55 14.10 5.65
C LYS A 21 27.17 14.76 6.98
N PRO A 22 26.02 14.43 7.60
CA PRO A 22 25.72 14.96 8.92
C PRO A 22 26.72 14.40 9.96
N PRO A 23 27.10 15.20 10.98
CA PRO A 23 27.87 14.71 12.12
C PRO A 23 27.05 13.68 12.92
N PRO A 24 27.71 12.75 13.65
CA PRO A 24 27.03 11.85 14.57
C PRO A 24 26.42 12.68 15.71
N ALA A 25 25.09 12.79 15.71
CA ALA A 25 24.35 13.31 16.86
C ALA A 25 24.37 12.24 17.96
N ALA A 26 24.78 12.67 19.15
CA ALA A 26 24.82 11.89 20.37
C ALA A 26 23.47 11.21 20.64
N GLU A 27 23.53 9.94 21.04
CA GLU A 27 22.41 9.13 21.49
C GLU A 27 21.82 9.71 22.78
N PRO A 28 20.56 10.20 22.81
CA PRO A 28 19.85 10.32 24.06
C PRO A 28 19.52 8.90 24.56
N ALA A 29 19.96 8.61 25.78
CA ALA A 29 19.67 7.36 26.48
C ALA A 29 18.17 7.03 26.42
N SER A 30 17.85 5.88 25.83
CA SER A 30 16.49 5.33 25.80
C SER A 30 15.95 5.17 27.23
N PRO A 31 14.75 5.70 27.56
CA PRO A 31 14.05 5.31 28.77
C PRO A 31 13.74 3.82 28.71
N ALA A 32 14.03 3.11 29.80
CA ALA A 32 13.76 1.69 29.97
C ALA A 32 12.29 1.39 29.66
N MET A 33 12.04 0.60 28.62
CA MET A 33 10.75 -0.03 28.35
C MET A 33 10.37 -0.88 29.56
N GLN A 34 9.40 -0.41 30.34
CA GLN A 34 8.66 -1.26 31.26
C GLN A 34 7.92 -2.31 30.43
N ALA A 35 8.19 -3.58 30.73
CA ALA A 35 7.47 -4.70 30.14
C ALA A 35 5.96 -4.51 30.38
N PRO A 36 5.12 -4.71 29.35
CA PRO A 36 3.67 -4.71 29.54
C PRO A 36 3.31 -5.80 30.56
N PRO A 37 2.41 -5.51 31.52
CA PRO A 37 1.95 -6.53 32.45
C PRO A 37 1.31 -7.70 31.67
N PRO A 38 1.44 -8.95 32.15
CA PRO A 38 0.78 -10.08 31.52
C PRO A 38 -0.72 -9.81 31.49
N MET A 39 -1.28 -9.67 30.29
CA MET A 39 -2.73 -9.65 30.09
C MET A 39 -3.27 -10.96 30.64
N GLN A 40 -3.89 -10.87 31.83
CA GLN A 40 -4.68 -11.95 32.37
C GLN A 40 -5.78 -12.27 31.36
N ALA A 41 -5.86 -13.53 30.96
CA ALA A 41 -6.90 -14.05 30.10
C ALA A 41 -8.27 -13.69 30.71
N GLN A 42 -8.94 -12.69 30.12
CA GLN A 42 -10.33 -12.39 30.45
C GLN A 42 -11.18 -13.58 30.02
N PRO A 43 -11.97 -14.19 30.93
CA PRO A 43 -12.98 -15.16 30.56
C PRO A 43 -13.96 -14.51 29.58
N TYR A 44 -14.09 -15.11 28.39
CA TYR A 44 -15.06 -14.70 27.39
C TYR A 44 -16.48 -14.91 27.95
N ALA A 45 -17.05 -13.88 28.56
CA ALA A 45 -18.48 -13.85 28.79
C ALA A 45 -19.17 -13.73 27.41
N PRO A 46 -20.19 -14.55 27.10
CA PRO A 46 -20.96 -14.41 25.87
C PRO A 46 -21.62 -13.03 25.87
N ARG A 47 -21.18 -12.16 24.95
CA ARG A 47 -21.84 -10.88 24.71
C ARG A 47 -23.24 -11.17 24.18
N THR A 48 -24.24 -10.95 25.03
CA THR A 48 -25.64 -10.78 24.62
C THR A 48 -25.72 -9.60 23.65
N SER A 49 -25.91 -9.90 22.37
CA SER A 49 -26.14 -8.91 21.33
C SER A 49 -27.37 -8.06 21.69
N PRO A 50 -27.28 -6.71 21.65
CA PRO A 50 -28.47 -5.87 21.81
C PRO A 50 -29.44 -6.18 20.67
N GLN A 51 -30.68 -6.56 21.03
CA GLN A 51 -31.73 -6.88 20.08
C GLN A 51 -32.05 -5.68 19.19
N GLY A 52 -32.24 -5.99 17.91
CA GLY A 52 -32.27 -5.06 16.81
C GLY A 52 -33.41 -4.05 16.90
N TYR A 53 -33.07 -2.80 16.60
CA TYR A 53 -34.03 -1.85 16.04
C TYR A 53 -34.39 -2.32 14.61
N PRO A 54 -35.67 -2.22 14.19
CA PRO A 54 -36.07 -2.53 12.82
C PRO A 54 -35.38 -1.55 11.87
N GLN A 55 -34.35 -2.02 11.17
CA GLN A 55 -33.74 -1.25 10.09
C GLN A 55 -34.78 -1.09 8.97
N PRO A 56 -35.10 0.13 8.53
CA PRO A 56 -35.91 0.33 7.34
C PRO A 56 -35.26 -0.42 6.17
N GLY A 57 -36.07 -1.13 5.38
CA GLY A 57 -35.59 -2.05 4.35
C GLY A 57 -34.73 -1.35 3.30
N TYR A 58 -33.42 -1.35 3.50
CA TYR A 58 -32.46 -0.93 2.50
C TYR A 58 -32.46 -1.97 1.39
N ALA A 59 -32.78 -1.53 0.17
CA ALA A 59 -32.62 -2.35 -1.02
C ALA A 59 -31.16 -2.87 -1.07
N PRO A 60 -30.95 -4.15 -1.41
CA PRO A 60 -29.61 -4.71 -1.48
C PRO A 60 -28.75 -3.89 -2.46
N PRO A 61 -27.49 -3.57 -2.11
CA PRO A 61 -26.62 -2.86 -3.03
C PRO A 61 -26.47 -3.65 -4.33
N PRO A 62 -26.36 -2.98 -5.49
CA PRO A 62 -26.15 -3.66 -6.75
C PRO A 62 -24.85 -4.49 -6.69
N PRO A 63 -24.80 -5.64 -7.37
CA PRO A 63 -23.60 -6.48 -7.40
C PRO A 63 -22.42 -5.66 -7.93
N THR A 64 -21.41 -5.47 -7.08
CA THR A 64 -20.16 -4.80 -7.47
C THR A 64 -19.34 -5.73 -8.36
N THR A 65 -18.93 -5.25 -9.54
CA THR A 65 -18.02 -6.02 -10.38
C THR A 65 -16.68 -6.23 -9.66
N PRO A 66 -16.00 -7.38 -9.84
CA PRO A 66 -14.73 -7.67 -9.19
C PRO A 66 -13.66 -6.60 -9.41
N SER A 67 -13.65 -5.96 -10.59
CA SER A 67 -12.74 -4.87 -10.93
C SER A 67 -12.99 -3.61 -10.08
N ARG A 68 -14.27 -3.27 -9.85
CA ARG A 68 -14.64 -2.12 -9.02
C ARG A 68 -14.29 -2.35 -7.56
N GLN A 69 -14.46 -3.58 -7.07
CA GLN A 69 -14.05 -3.94 -5.71
C GLN A 69 -12.52 -3.86 -5.56
N ALA A 70 -11.77 -4.39 -6.52
CA ALA A 70 -10.31 -4.34 -6.49
C ALA A 70 -9.78 -2.89 -6.49
N GLY A 71 -10.42 -1.99 -7.26
CA GLY A 71 -10.12 -0.55 -7.21
C GLY A 71 -10.43 0.08 -5.86
N ALA A 72 -11.59 -0.21 -5.27
CA ALA A 72 -11.95 0.31 -3.95
C ALA A 72 -11.00 -0.18 -2.83
N ASP A 73 -10.60 -1.45 -2.89
CA ASP A 73 -9.61 -2.03 -1.98
C ASP A 73 -8.24 -1.35 -2.13
N PHE A 74 -7.85 -1.05 -3.38
CA PHE A 74 -6.60 -0.34 -3.68
C PHE A 74 -6.60 1.08 -3.10
N ASP A 75 -7.66 1.86 -3.36
CA ASP A 75 -7.79 3.23 -2.86
C ASP A 75 -7.86 3.27 -1.32
N LYS A 76 -8.51 2.29 -0.70
CA LYS A 76 -8.54 2.13 0.76
C LYS A 76 -7.14 1.91 1.31
N ALA A 77 -6.39 0.96 0.74
CA ALA A 77 -5.03 0.65 1.19
C ALA A 77 -4.07 1.84 0.97
N GLN A 78 -4.25 2.63 -0.09
CA GLN A 78 -3.49 3.86 -0.31
C GLN A 78 -3.74 4.89 0.81
N ARG A 79 -5.01 5.14 1.17
CA ARG A 79 -5.34 6.05 2.28
C ARG A 79 -4.79 5.56 3.61
N GLU A 80 -4.88 4.26 3.87
CA GLU A 80 -4.30 3.66 5.08
C GLU A 80 -2.79 3.85 5.14
N LEU A 81 -2.09 3.71 4.02
CA LEU A 81 -0.66 3.96 3.94
C LEU A 81 -0.31 5.43 4.23
N GLU A 82 -1.08 6.37 3.68
CA GLU A 82 -0.88 7.81 3.89
C GLU A 82 -1.09 8.20 5.37
N VAL A 83 -2.11 7.63 6.02
CA VAL A 83 -2.37 7.83 7.45
C VAL A 83 -1.31 7.14 8.32
N ALA A 84 -0.85 5.96 7.92
CA ALA A 84 0.13 5.15 8.64
C ALA A 84 1.58 5.57 8.38
N ALA A 85 1.84 6.70 7.72
CA ALA A 85 3.20 7.13 7.35
C ALA A 85 4.16 7.27 8.55
N GLY A 86 3.65 7.40 9.79
CA GLY A 86 4.46 7.40 11.01
C GLY A 86 4.64 6.02 11.67
N ASP A 87 3.81 5.03 11.33
CA ASP A 87 3.75 3.71 11.98
C ASP A 87 4.17 2.61 11.00
N CYS A 88 5.45 2.24 11.04
CA CYS A 88 6.04 1.33 10.05
C CYS A 88 5.32 -0.02 9.92
N THR A 89 4.84 -0.60 11.01
CA THR A 89 4.06 -1.85 10.96
C THR A 89 2.76 -1.69 10.19
N ASN A 90 2.04 -0.59 10.41
CA ASN A 90 0.79 -0.30 9.71
C ASN A 90 1.05 0.07 8.25
N ALA A 91 2.12 0.84 7.97
CA ALA A 91 2.54 1.19 6.62
C ALA A 91 2.91 -0.05 5.80
N CYS A 92 3.70 -0.98 6.34
CA CYS A 92 4.05 -2.24 5.68
C CYS A 92 2.81 -3.11 5.40
N ARG A 93 1.86 -3.16 6.33
CA ARG A 93 0.59 -3.90 6.15
C ARG A 93 -0.30 -3.27 5.07
N ALA A 94 -0.41 -1.95 5.05
CA ALA A 94 -1.14 -1.22 4.03
C ALA A 94 -0.51 -1.43 2.64
N LEU A 95 0.83 -1.34 2.56
CA LEU A 95 1.58 -1.64 1.34
C LEU A 95 1.31 -3.07 0.84
N SER A 96 1.34 -4.08 1.71
CA SER A 96 0.98 -5.47 1.35
C SER A 96 -0.43 -5.57 0.76
N SER A 97 -1.37 -4.81 1.33
CA SER A 97 -2.75 -4.77 0.85
C SER A 97 -2.85 -4.10 -0.52
N MET A 98 -2.12 -3.01 -0.75
CA MET A 98 -2.01 -2.36 -2.06
C MET A 98 -1.43 -3.31 -3.12
N ASP A 99 -0.35 -4.03 -2.79
CA ASP A 99 0.32 -4.97 -3.70
C ASP A 99 -0.64 -6.08 -4.17
N ARG A 100 -1.41 -6.67 -3.25
CA ARG A 100 -2.42 -7.69 -3.58
C ARG A 100 -3.57 -7.11 -4.40
N ALA A 101 -4.04 -5.91 -4.07
CA ALA A 101 -5.11 -5.26 -4.81
C ALA A 101 -4.66 -4.94 -6.26
N ALA A 102 -3.44 -4.43 -6.44
CA ALA A 102 -2.84 -4.21 -7.75
C ALA A 102 -2.71 -5.51 -8.56
N GLY A 103 -2.28 -6.60 -7.92
CA GLY A 103 -2.25 -7.93 -8.55
C GLY A 103 -3.62 -8.36 -9.08
N ARG A 104 -4.70 -8.14 -8.30
CA ARG A 104 -6.07 -8.44 -8.72
C ARG A 104 -6.57 -7.53 -9.84
N ILE A 105 -6.22 -6.24 -9.82
CA ILE A 105 -6.55 -5.33 -10.94
C ILE A 105 -5.89 -5.88 -12.22
N CYS A 106 -4.61 -6.19 -12.16
CA CYS A 106 -3.84 -6.71 -13.29
C CYS A 106 -4.25 -8.12 -13.75
N SER A 107 -4.86 -8.94 -12.89
CA SER A 107 -5.37 -10.26 -13.30
C SER A 107 -6.71 -10.19 -14.02
N LEU A 108 -7.50 -9.15 -13.76
CA LEU A 108 -8.82 -8.95 -14.38
C LEU A 108 -8.74 -8.24 -15.74
N THR A 109 -7.63 -7.55 -16.01
CA THR A 109 -7.40 -6.81 -17.25
C THR A 109 -7.18 -7.78 -18.41
N SER A 110 -8.24 -8.01 -19.20
CA SER A 110 -8.35 -9.09 -20.18
C SER A 110 -7.94 -8.69 -21.60
N GLY A 111 -7.01 -7.74 -21.74
CA GLY A 111 -6.40 -7.38 -23.03
C GLY A 111 -6.96 -6.16 -23.75
N SER A 112 -7.77 -5.32 -23.09
CA SER A 112 -8.05 -3.97 -23.61
C SER A 112 -6.92 -2.99 -23.24
N ASP A 113 -6.67 -1.98 -24.07
CA ASP A 113 -5.63 -0.98 -23.81
C ASP A 113 -5.93 -0.16 -22.53
N GLU A 114 -7.21 0.15 -22.28
CA GLU A 114 -7.66 0.86 -21.08
C GLU A 114 -7.37 0.07 -19.80
N ASP A 115 -7.61 -1.25 -19.86
CA ASP A 115 -7.34 -2.17 -18.78
C ASP A 115 -5.83 -2.28 -18.51
N ALA A 116 -5.02 -2.40 -19.57
CA ALA A 116 -3.56 -2.39 -19.45
C ALA A 116 -3.06 -1.09 -18.80
N GLN A 117 -3.63 0.05 -19.19
CA GLN A 117 -3.32 1.35 -18.58
C GLN A 117 -3.64 1.37 -17.08
N ARG A 118 -4.81 0.86 -16.67
CA ARG A 118 -5.20 0.78 -15.25
C ARG A 118 -4.26 -0.11 -14.43
N CYS A 119 -3.87 -1.26 -14.98
CA CYS A 119 -2.88 -2.13 -14.33
C CYS A 119 -1.52 -1.42 -14.18
N ASN A 120 -1.06 -0.72 -15.21
CA ASN A 120 0.19 0.04 -15.15
C ASN A 120 0.15 1.18 -14.14
N GLU A 121 -0.98 1.89 -14.05
CA GLU A 121 -1.18 2.94 -13.05
C GLU A 121 -1.16 2.38 -11.62
N ALA A 122 -1.86 1.27 -11.38
CA ALA A 122 -1.85 0.60 -10.07
C ALA A 122 -0.43 0.17 -9.67
N LYS A 123 0.34 -0.41 -10.61
CA LYS A 123 1.76 -0.75 -10.40
C LYS A 123 2.63 0.46 -10.08
N ALA A 124 2.48 1.55 -10.83
CA ALA A 124 3.24 2.78 -10.60
C ALA A 124 3.00 3.36 -9.19
N ARG A 125 1.76 3.29 -8.72
CA ARG A 125 1.39 3.70 -7.36
C ARG A 125 1.96 2.76 -6.29
N VAL A 126 1.97 1.45 -6.50
CA VAL A 126 2.66 0.48 -5.60
C VAL A 126 4.15 0.76 -5.52
N TYR A 127 4.82 1.03 -6.65
CA TYR A 127 6.25 1.35 -6.64
C TYR A 127 6.54 2.63 -5.84
N SER A 128 5.72 3.67 -6.03
CA SER A 128 5.83 4.90 -5.26
C SER A 128 5.59 4.67 -3.76
N ALA A 129 4.64 3.80 -3.41
CA ALA A 129 4.37 3.39 -2.04
C ALA A 129 5.55 2.62 -1.42
N ARG A 130 6.17 1.68 -2.16
CA ARG A 130 7.38 0.97 -1.74
C ARG A 130 8.53 1.93 -1.46
N ASP A 131 8.76 2.90 -2.33
CA ASP A 131 9.83 3.89 -2.15
C ASP A 131 9.61 4.74 -0.89
N LYS A 132 8.37 5.15 -0.63
CA LYS A 132 8.00 5.87 0.61
C LYS A 132 8.22 5.02 1.86
N VAL A 133 7.75 3.78 1.87
CA VAL A 133 7.93 2.89 3.02
C VAL A 133 9.41 2.58 3.24
N LYS A 134 10.18 2.39 2.15
CA LYS A 134 11.63 2.19 2.24
C LYS A 134 12.35 3.40 2.82
N SER A 135 11.97 4.62 2.43
CA SER A 135 12.61 5.84 2.95
C SER A 135 12.24 6.12 4.41
N THR A 136 11.02 5.80 4.83
CA THR A 136 10.55 6.06 6.20
C THR A 136 10.91 4.94 7.18
N CYS A 137 10.82 3.68 6.75
CA CYS A 137 10.90 2.51 7.63
C CYS A 137 12.12 1.61 7.35
N GLY A 138 12.83 1.82 6.26
CA GLY A 138 13.98 1.01 5.84
C GLY A 138 13.57 -0.33 5.24
N ASN A 139 12.98 -1.23 6.03
CA ASN A 139 12.60 -2.57 5.60
C ASN A 139 11.26 -3.05 6.18
N CYS A 140 10.54 -3.89 5.44
CA CYS A 140 9.31 -4.54 5.88
C CYS A 140 9.53 -6.06 6.00
N PRO A 141 9.16 -6.70 7.12
CA PRO A 141 9.38 -8.13 7.32
C PRO A 141 8.50 -9.02 6.42
N ASP A 142 7.27 -8.58 6.12
CA ASP A 142 6.25 -9.42 5.45
C ASP A 142 6.07 -9.15 3.95
N THR A 143 6.79 -8.17 3.40
CA THR A 143 6.66 -7.77 1.99
C THR A 143 8.02 -7.49 1.40
N SER A 144 8.31 -8.11 0.25
CA SER A 144 9.50 -7.76 -0.52
C SER A 144 9.36 -6.30 -0.99
N VAL A 145 10.09 -5.40 -0.34
CA VAL A 145 10.18 -3.97 -0.69
C VAL A 145 11.01 -3.77 -1.98
N GLU A 146 11.52 -4.86 -2.55
CA GLU A 146 12.30 -4.83 -3.78
C GLU A 146 11.44 -4.32 -4.94
N ARG A 147 11.85 -3.22 -5.57
CA ARG A 147 11.14 -2.61 -6.70
C ARG A 147 10.97 -3.57 -7.89
N SER A 148 11.85 -4.56 -7.99
CA SER A 148 11.89 -5.54 -9.08
C SER A 148 11.09 -6.82 -8.79
N ALA A 149 10.50 -6.97 -7.60
CA ALA A 149 9.72 -8.18 -7.29
C ALA A 149 8.49 -8.27 -8.20
N PRO A 150 8.28 -9.39 -8.92
CA PRO A 150 7.08 -9.62 -9.72
C PRO A 150 5.83 -9.47 -8.86
N VAL A 151 4.82 -8.74 -9.36
CA VAL A 151 3.51 -8.67 -8.71
C VAL A 151 2.94 -10.10 -8.69
N PRO A 152 2.53 -10.64 -7.52
CA PRO A 152 1.97 -11.98 -7.46
C PRO A 152 0.63 -12.00 -8.19
N SER A 153 0.62 -12.50 -9.41
CA SER A 153 -0.59 -12.87 -10.13
C SER A 153 -1.12 -14.14 -9.47
N THR A 154 -2.09 -14.01 -8.56
CA THR A 154 -2.84 -15.16 -8.06
C THR A 154 -3.57 -15.78 -9.24
N LYS A 155 -3.14 -16.97 -9.65
CA LYS A 155 -3.72 -17.78 -10.73
C LYS A 155 -5.00 -18.47 -10.26
#